data_AF-A0A954PRY4-F1
#
_entry.id   AF-A0A954PRY4-F1
#
_cell.length_a   1.000
_cell.length_b   1.000
_cell.length_c   1.000
_cell.angle_alpha   90.00
_cell.angle_beta   90.00
_cell.angle_gamma   90.00
#
_symmetry.space_group_name_H-M   'P 1'
#
loop_
_entity.id
_entity.type
_entity.pdbx_description
1 polymer ?
#
loop_
_entity_poly.entity_id
_entity_poly.type
_entity_poly.pdbx_seq_one_letter_code
_entity_poly.pdbx_strand_id
1 'polypeptide(L)'
;MNTKITSEVIHLFEDWKAEDKKLSACIEEIRNWMSEVNQLGIPHFGETASRLQPFRECLGEHFEREDAMLSKLAELYPANSPEVLAFKRQTDADHQTLIVRLDDLHSRLKETDPPFHTWTAAMDEVDVFFESMEQHERSESDRVRMLLPTQLDEGSGLM
;
A
#
# COMPACT_ATOMS: atom_id res chain seq x y z
N MET A 1 -2.54 31.05 -3.88
CA MET A 1 -3.50 29.94 -3.84
C MET A 1 -4.60 30.25 -2.84
N ASN A 2 -5.83 29.77 -3.08
CA ASN A 2 -6.95 29.95 -2.15
C ASN A 2 -6.68 29.14 -0.87
N THR A 3 -6.72 29.75 0.31
CA THR A 3 -6.39 29.12 1.61
C THR A 3 -7.21 27.87 1.88
N LYS A 4 -8.44 27.82 1.35
CA LYS A 4 -9.31 26.63 1.42
C LYS A 4 -8.73 25.42 0.68
N ILE A 5 -8.19 25.62 -0.53
CA ILE A 5 -7.58 24.55 -1.34
C ILE A 5 -6.35 23.99 -0.62
N THR A 6 -5.51 24.86 -0.05
CA THR A 6 -4.33 24.43 0.71
C THR A 6 -4.73 23.59 1.93
N SER A 7 -5.78 23.98 2.67
CA SER A 7 -6.25 23.23 3.82
C SER A 7 -6.79 21.84 3.45
N GLU A 8 -7.58 21.74 2.37
CA GLU A 8 -8.14 20.46 1.92
C GLU A 8 -7.06 19.47 1.47
N VAL A 9 -5.98 19.97 0.90
CA VAL A 9 -4.85 19.17 0.41
C VAL A 9 -3.96 18.69 1.56
N ILE A 10 -3.78 19.53 2.59
CA ILE A 10 -3.12 19.10 3.83
C ILE A 10 -3.92 17.98 4.50
N HIS A 11 -5.25 18.10 4.57
CA HIS A 11 -6.09 17.04 5.12
C HIS A 11 -5.98 15.74 4.32
N LEU A 12 -6.03 15.81 2.99
CA LEU A 12 -5.81 14.65 2.12
C LEU A 12 -4.49 13.93 2.39
N PHE A 13 -3.42 14.68 2.66
CA PHE A 13 -2.12 14.09 2.96
C PHE A 13 -2.06 13.44 4.35
N GLU A 14 -2.72 14.02 5.34
CA GLU A 14 -2.85 13.39 6.67
C GLU A 14 -3.71 12.12 6.61
N ASP A 15 -4.78 12.12 5.81
CA ASP A 15 -5.59 10.93 5.55
C ASP A 15 -4.74 9.84 4.87
N TRP A 16 -3.91 10.20 3.89
CA TRP A 16 -2.98 9.26 3.23
C TRP A 16 -2.02 8.59 4.22
N LYS A 17 -1.35 9.39 5.07
CA LYS A 17 -0.46 8.85 6.12
C LYS A 17 -1.16 7.91 7.09
N ALA A 18 -2.42 8.21 7.44
CA ALA A 18 -3.19 7.38 8.34
C ALA A 18 -3.50 6.01 7.71
N GLU A 19 -3.81 6.01 6.41
CA GLU A 19 -4.05 4.78 5.64
C GLU A 19 -2.77 3.94 5.45
N ASP A 20 -1.64 4.55 5.10
CA ASP A 20 -0.33 3.87 5.01
C ASP A 20 0.06 3.21 6.35
N LYS A 21 -0.15 3.93 7.47
CA LYS A 21 0.09 3.37 8.80
C LYS A 21 -0.82 2.18 9.11
N LYS A 22 -2.09 2.21 8.68
CA LYS A 22 -3.03 1.09 8.85
C LYS A 22 -2.55 -0.13 8.06
N LEU A 23 -2.16 0.05 6.80
CA LEU A 23 -1.66 -1.02 5.96
C LEU A 23 -0.37 -1.64 6.53
N SER A 24 0.58 -0.79 6.93
CA SER A 24 1.83 -1.21 7.57
C SER A 24 1.58 -2.06 8.83
N ALA A 25 0.59 -1.70 9.65
CA ALA A 25 0.22 -2.50 10.82
C ALA A 25 -0.31 -3.90 10.44
N CYS A 26 -1.08 -4.01 9.36
CA CYS A 26 -1.55 -5.31 8.86
C CYS A 26 -0.40 -6.19 8.33
N ILE A 27 0.58 -5.61 7.65
CA ILE A 27 1.78 -6.34 7.18
C ILE A 27 2.57 -6.86 8.39
N GLU A 28 2.84 -6.00 9.37
CA GLU A 28 3.60 -6.36 10.56
C GLU A 28 2.91 -7.43 11.40
N GLU A 29 1.58 -7.41 11.50
CA GLU A 29 0.83 -8.47 12.18
C GLU A 29 1.10 -9.84 11.55
N ILE A 30 1.07 -9.92 10.22
CA ILE A 30 1.29 -11.19 9.50
C ILE A 30 2.75 -11.64 9.62
N ARG A 31 3.71 -10.73 9.46
CA ARG A 31 5.13 -11.06 9.62
C ARG A 31 5.48 -11.56 11.00
N ASN A 32 4.95 -10.92 12.05
CA ASN A 32 5.17 -11.36 13.42
C ASN A 32 4.65 -12.78 13.62
N TRP A 33 3.43 -13.06 13.15
CA TRP A 33 2.89 -14.42 13.19
C TRP A 33 3.72 -15.41 12.37
N MET A 34 4.14 -15.06 11.15
CA MET A 34 4.99 -15.92 10.30
C MET A 34 6.31 -16.27 11.00
N SER A 35 6.94 -15.30 11.67
CA SER A 35 8.15 -15.51 12.46
C SER A 35 7.92 -16.50 13.61
N GLU A 36 6.78 -16.39 14.30
CA GLU A 36 6.40 -17.32 15.37
C GLU A 36 6.18 -18.75 14.85
N VAL A 37 5.42 -18.93 13.76
CA VAL A 37 5.13 -20.27 13.23
C VAL A 37 6.32 -20.93 12.54
N ASN A 38 7.22 -20.14 11.93
CA ASN A 38 8.42 -20.68 11.32
C ASN A 38 9.36 -21.33 12.35
N GLN A 39 9.34 -20.87 13.60
CA GLN A 39 10.10 -21.48 14.70
C GLN A 39 9.56 -22.87 15.11
N LEU A 40 8.30 -23.19 14.79
CA LEU A 40 7.69 -24.48 15.12
C LEU A 40 8.10 -25.59 14.15
N GLY A 41 8.63 -25.26 12.98
CA GLY A 41 9.13 -26.21 11.98
C GLY A 41 8.06 -27.06 11.29
N ILE A 42 6.78 -26.75 11.50
CA ILE A 42 5.64 -27.43 10.87
C ILE A 42 5.12 -26.50 9.75
N PRO A 43 4.83 -27.01 8.53
CA PRO A 43 4.25 -26.17 7.49
C PRO A 43 2.81 -25.75 7.82
N HIS A 44 2.51 -24.46 7.75
CA HIS A 44 1.19 -23.86 8.04
C HIS A 44 0.53 -23.21 6.81
N PHE A 45 0.68 -23.79 5.61
CA PHE A 45 0.25 -23.17 4.35
C PHE A 45 -1.21 -22.67 4.33
N GLY A 46 -2.16 -23.53 4.73
CA GLY A 46 -3.57 -23.16 4.76
C GLY A 46 -3.92 -22.08 5.79
N GLU A 47 -3.18 -22.03 6.90
CA GLU A 47 -3.34 -20.98 7.91
C GLU A 47 -2.77 -19.65 7.40
N THR A 48 -1.61 -19.68 6.72
CA THR A 48 -1.06 -18.49 6.04
C THR A 48 -2.07 -17.93 5.04
N ALA A 49 -2.65 -18.77 4.19
CA ALA A 49 -3.69 -18.32 3.26
C ALA A 49 -4.86 -17.68 3.99
N SER A 50 -5.36 -18.31 5.06
CA SER A 50 -6.46 -17.78 5.86
C SER A 50 -6.14 -16.42 6.49
N ARG A 51 -4.87 -16.16 6.84
CA ARG A 51 -4.41 -14.87 7.37
C ARG A 51 -4.13 -13.82 6.28
N LEU A 52 -3.79 -14.23 5.07
CA LEU A 52 -3.67 -13.32 3.93
C LEU A 52 -5.03 -12.78 3.45
N GLN A 53 -6.13 -13.50 3.71
CA GLN A 53 -7.47 -13.06 3.31
C GLN A 53 -7.90 -11.73 3.96
N PRO A 54 -7.83 -11.55 5.30
CA PRO A 54 -8.06 -10.23 5.92
C PRO A 54 -7.13 -9.13 5.40
N PHE A 55 -5.86 -9.46 5.11
CA PHE A 55 -4.93 -8.50 4.53
C PHE A 55 -5.34 -8.09 3.11
N ARG A 56 -5.82 -9.03 2.29
CA ARG A 56 -6.39 -8.72 0.98
C ARG A 56 -7.53 -7.71 1.14
N GLU A 57 -8.48 -7.96 2.04
CA GLU A 57 -9.61 -7.06 2.26
C GLU A 57 -9.13 -5.66 2.69
N CYS A 58 -8.18 -5.58 3.62
CA CYS A 58 -7.56 -4.33 4.02
C CYS A 58 -6.89 -3.61 2.84
N LEU A 59 -6.19 -4.34 1.99
CA LEU A 59 -5.49 -3.81 0.81
C LEU A 59 -6.47 -3.25 -0.22
N GLY A 60 -7.59 -3.95 -0.46
CA GLY A 60 -8.65 -3.46 -1.34
C GLY A 60 -9.27 -2.16 -0.83
N GLU A 61 -9.60 -2.09 0.47
CA GLU A 61 -10.10 -0.84 1.07
C GLU A 61 -9.10 0.31 0.96
N HIS A 62 -7.82 0.01 1.14
CA HIS A 62 -6.74 0.99 1.05
C HIS A 62 -6.65 1.56 -0.37
N PHE A 63 -6.59 0.72 -1.39
CA PHE A 63 -6.56 1.14 -2.80
C PHE A 63 -7.79 1.95 -3.21
N GLU A 64 -8.99 1.58 -2.76
CA GLU A 64 -10.21 2.38 -3.01
C GLU A 64 -10.12 3.78 -2.41
N ARG A 65 -9.51 3.92 -1.23
CA ARG A 65 -9.32 5.23 -0.58
C ARG A 65 -8.29 6.06 -1.32
N GLU A 66 -7.18 5.47 -1.75
CA GLU A 66 -6.16 6.15 -2.55
C GLU A 66 -6.73 6.65 -3.87
N ASP A 67 -7.53 5.83 -4.56
CA ASP A 67 -8.20 6.23 -5.79
C ASP A 67 -9.08 7.47 -5.60
N ALA A 68 -9.86 7.49 -4.51
CA ALA A 68 -10.69 8.62 -4.13
C ALA A 68 -9.86 9.87 -3.79
N MET A 69 -8.75 9.71 -3.07
CA MET A 69 -7.84 10.80 -2.72
C MET A 69 -7.17 11.40 -3.97
N LEU A 70 -6.69 10.57 -4.89
CA LEU A 70 -6.09 11.00 -6.16
C LEU A 70 -7.10 11.71 -7.07
N SER A 71 -8.33 11.22 -7.10
CA SER A 71 -9.42 11.87 -7.85
C SER A 71 -9.71 13.27 -7.30
N LYS A 72 -9.80 13.40 -5.97
CA LYS A 72 -9.99 14.70 -5.30
C LYS A 72 -8.79 15.63 -5.53
N LEU A 73 -7.57 15.09 -5.54
CA LEU A 73 -6.36 15.88 -5.82
C LEU A 73 -6.38 16.45 -7.25
N ALA A 74 -6.83 15.67 -8.24
CA ALA A 74 -6.96 16.11 -9.62
C ALA A 74 -7.98 17.25 -9.76
N GLU A 75 -9.11 17.17 -9.04
CA GLU A 75 -10.13 18.23 -9.00
C GLU A 75 -9.61 19.52 -8.35
N LEU A 76 -8.84 19.40 -7.26
CA LEU A 76 -8.29 20.55 -6.53
C LEU A 76 -7.12 21.23 -7.26
N TYR A 77 -6.40 20.50 -8.11
CA TYR A 77 -5.28 21.02 -8.92
C TYR A 77 -5.43 20.75 -10.43
N PRO A 78 -6.30 21.51 -11.14
CA PRO A 78 -6.43 21.42 -12.59
C PRO A 78 -5.13 21.64 -13.36
N ALA A 79 -4.25 22.51 -12.84
CA ALA A 79 -2.97 22.83 -13.46
C ALA A 79 -1.97 21.67 -13.41
N ASN A 80 -2.06 20.79 -12.41
CA ASN A 80 -1.25 19.58 -12.27
C ASN A 80 -2.03 18.32 -12.68
N SER A 81 -3.23 18.49 -13.27
CA SER A 81 -4.06 17.36 -13.66
C SER A 81 -3.36 16.37 -14.59
N PRO A 82 -2.54 16.77 -15.59
CA PRO A 82 -1.83 15.79 -16.42
C PRO A 82 -0.90 14.87 -15.62
N GLU A 83 -0.13 15.42 -14.69
CA GLU A 83 0.79 14.69 -13.81
C GLU A 83 0.02 13.82 -12.82
N VAL A 84 -1.04 14.36 -12.20
CA VAL A 84 -1.91 13.62 -11.27
C VAL A 84 -2.64 12.48 -11.99
N LEU A 85 -3.11 12.70 -13.23
CA LEU A 85 -3.75 11.66 -14.05
C LEU A 85 -2.74 10.59 -14.51
N ALA A 86 -1.51 10.98 -14.82
CA ALA A 86 -0.45 10.01 -15.12
C ALA A 86 -0.10 9.17 -13.90
N PHE A 87 0.01 9.80 -12.72
CA PHE A 87 0.21 9.13 -11.45
C PHE A 87 -0.92 8.15 -11.15
N LYS A 88 -2.18 8.60 -11.19
CA LYS A 88 -3.37 7.75 -10.99
C LYS A 88 -3.36 6.52 -11.89
N ARG A 89 -3.13 6.67 -13.20
CA ARG A 89 -3.06 5.53 -14.12
C ARG A 89 -1.96 4.53 -13.78
N GLN A 90 -0.82 5.02 -13.29
CA GLN A 90 0.29 4.15 -12.88
C GLN A 90 -0.08 3.40 -11.59
N THR A 91 -0.59 4.13 -10.60
CA THR A 91 -1.12 3.57 -9.34
C THR A 91 -2.17 2.50 -9.60
N ASP A 92 -3.17 2.76 -10.45
CA ASP A 92 -4.21 1.78 -10.80
C ASP A 92 -3.62 0.48 -11.38
N ALA A 93 -2.59 0.60 -12.23
CA ALA A 93 -1.93 -0.54 -12.83
C ALA A 93 -1.08 -1.33 -11.81
N ASP A 94 -0.42 -0.61 -10.90
CA ASP A 94 0.38 -1.19 -9.83
C ASP A 94 -0.51 -1.91 -8.80
N HIS A 95 -1.61 -1.28 -8.38
CA HIS A 95 -2.65 -1.87 -7.53
C HIS A 95 -3.19 -3.18 -8.11
N GLN A 96 -3.57 -3.19 -9.38
CA GLN A 96 -4.07 -4.39 -10.04
C GLN A 96 -3.02 -5.50 -10.07
N THR A 97 -1.75 -5.15 -10.30
CA THR A 97 -0.64 -6.11 -10.29
C THR A 97 -0.45 -6.71 -8.90
N LEU A 98 -0.50 -5.89 -7.86
CA LEU A 98 -0.34 -6.32 -6.47
C LEU A 98 -1.51 -7.24 -6.03
N ILE A 99 -2.75 -6.90 -6.36
CA ILE A 99 -3.91 -7.76 -6.08
C ILE A 99 -3.80 -9.10 -6.78
N VAL A 100 -3.46 -9.12 -8.08
CA VAL A 100 -3.30 -10.38 -8.81
C VAL A 100 -2.20 -11.26 -8.22
N ARG A 101 -1.07 -10.65 -7.80
CA ARG A 101 0.01 -11.40 -7.13
C ARG A 101 -0.42 -11.96 -5.78
N LEU A 102 -1.18 -11.19 -4.98
CA LEU A 102 -1.70 -11.66 -3.70
C LEU A 102 -2.72 -12.80 -3.88
N ASP A 103 -3.62 -12.66 -4.85
CA ASP A 103 -4.63 -13.68 -5.16
C ASP A 103 -3.98 -14.99 -5.66
N ASP A 104 -2.93 -14.90 -6.48
CA ASP A 104 -2.12 -16.05 -6.91
C ASP A 104 -1.44 -16.74 -5.72
N LEU A 105 -0.74 -15.97 -4.89
CA LEU A 105 -0.05 -16.48 -3.71
C LEU A 105 -1.03 -17.16 -2.74
N HIS A 106 -2.17 -16.52 -2.48
CA HIS A 106 -3.24 -17.07 -1.66
C HIS A 106 -3.80 -18.36 -2.25
N SER A 107 -4.01 -18.43 -3.58
CA SER A 107 -4.47 -19.65 -4.24
C SER A 107 -3.49 -20.80 -4.07
N ARG A 108 -2.20 -20.59 -4.34
CA ARG A 108 -1.15 -21.61 -4.23
C ARG A 108 -0.99 -22.14 -2.80
N LEU A 109 -1.11 -21.26 -1.79
CA LEU A 109 -1.06 -21.65 -0.38
C LEU A 109 -2.24 -22.52 0.06
N LYS A 110 -3.37 -22.49 -0.65
CA LYS A 110 -4.59 -23.28 -0.34
C LYS A 110 -4.65 -24.63 -1.04
N GLU A 111 -3.73 -24.90 -1.95
CA GLU A 111 -3.70 -26.19 -2.64
C GLU A 111 -3.51 -27.34 -1.63
N THR A 112 -4.06 -28.51 -1.95
CA THR A 112 -3.89 -29.70 -1.08
C THR A 112 -2.44 -30.17 -1.07
N ASP A 113 -1.71 -29.93 -2.16
CA ASP A 113 -0.28 -30.12 -2.31
C ASP A 113 0.34 -28.81 -2.83
N PRO A 114 0.63 -27.84 -1.94
CA PRO A 114 1.11 -26.51 -2.34
C PRO A 114 2.37 -26.59 -3.20
N PRO A 115 2.47 -25.80 -4.30
CA PRO A 115 3.56 -25.90 -5.26
C PRO A 115 4.85 -25.22 -4.78
N PHE A 116 5.12 -25.24 -3.47
CA PHE A 116 6.33 -24.70 -2.87
C PHE A 116 7.31 -25.82 -2.56
N HIS A 117 8.59 -25.59 -2.84
CA HIS A 117 9.62 -26.60 -2.57
C HIS A 117 9.75 -26.90 -1.07
N THR A 118 9.61 -25.87 -0.24
CA THR A 118 9.65 -25.96 1.23
C THR A 118 8.69 -24.95 1.85
N TRP A 119 8.37 -25.15 3.13
CA TRP A 119 7.66 -24.15 3.94
C TRP A 119 8.36 -22.79 3.92
N THR A 120 9.68 -22.76 4.12
CA THR A 120 10.48 -21.53 4.10
C THR A 120 10.39 -20.81 2.76
N ALA A 121 10.44 -21.55 1.63
CA ALA A 121 10.30 -20.94 0.32
C ALA A 121 8.95 -20.24 0.13
N ALA A 122 7.87 -20.79 0.70
CA ALA A 122 6.56 -20.13 0.68
C ALA A 122 6.54 -18.85 1.52
N MET A 123 7.21 -18.85 2.68
CA MET A 123 7.31 -17.64 3.51
C MET A 123 8.17 -16.57 2.84
N ASP A 124 9.27 -16.95 2.20
CA ASP A 124 10.11 -16.04 1.42
C ASP A 124 9.31 -15.37 0.30
N GLU A 125 8.42 -16.09 -0.39
CA GLU A 125 7.53 -15.51 -1.40
C GLU A 125 6.51 -14.51 -0.81
N VAL A 126 5.98 -14.79 0.38
CA VAL A 126 5.09 -13.87 1.10
C VAL A 126 5.86 -12.60 1.52
N ASP A 127 7.08 -12.75 2.03
CA ASP A 127 7.92 -11.60 2.41
C ASP A 127 8.30 -10.74 1.20
N VAL A 128 8.68 -11.35 0.07
CA VAL A 128 8.95 -10.65 -1.19
C VAL A 128 7.72 -9.88 -1.67
N PHE A 129 6.51 -10.42 -1.47
CA PHE A 129 5.28 -9.70 -1.76
C PHE A 129 5.12 -8.48 -0.84
N PHE A 130 5.36 -8.62 0.47
CA PHE A 130 5.30 -7.48 1.40
C PHE A 130 6.37 -6.41 1.13
N GLU A 131 7.60 -6.80 0.77
CA GLU A 131 8.63 -5.85 0.33
C GLU A 131 8.20 -5.08 -0.92
N SER A 132 7.51 -5.76 -1.85
CA SER A 132 6.94 -5.12 -3.04
C SER A 132 5.86 -4.10 -2.66
N MET A 133 4.99 -4.45 -1.71
CA MET A 133 3.95 -3.55 -1.18
C MET A 133 4.55 -2.30 -0.53
N GLU A 134 5.51 -2.46 0.37
CA GLU A 134 6.12 -1.30 1.02
C GLU A 134 6.88 -0.40 0.04
N GLN A 135 7.49 -0.99 -0.99
CA GLN A 135 8.15 -0.21 -2.03
C GLN A 135 7.15 0.61 -2.85
N HIS A 136 5.97 0.05 -3.10
CA HIS A 136 4.85 0.74 -3.72
C HIS A 136 4.40 1.91 -2.84
N GLU A 137 4.07 1.68 -1.56
CA GLU A 137 3.65 2.74 -0.61
C GLU A 137 4.66 3.89 -0.50
N ARG A 138 5.96 3.57 -0.42
CA ARG A 138 7.03 4.58 -0.39
C ARG A 138 7.04 5.41 -1.67
N SER A 139 6.92 4.77 -2.83
CA SER A 139 6.89 5.48 -4.12
C SER A 139 5.68 6.40 -4.22
N GLU A 140 4.53 6.00 -3.69
CA GLU A 140 3.33 6.81 -3.76
C GLU A 140 3.41 7.99 -2.80
N SER A 141 3.85 7.75 -1.56
CA SER A 141 4.12 8.80 -0.58
C SER A 141 5.08 9.86 -1.13
N ASP A 142 6.17 9.46 -1.80
CA ASP A 142 7.12 10.37 -2.44
C ASP A 142 6.46 11.18 -3.56
N ARG A 143 5.64 10.54 -4.41
CA ARG A 143 4.94 11.21 -5.52
C ARG A 143 3.88 12.18 -5.02
N VAL A 144 3.06 11.78 -4.06
CA VAL A 144 2.07 12.65 -3.41
C VAL A 144 2.79 13.86 -2.81
N ARG A 145 3.93 13.65 -2.15
CA ARG A 145 4.72 14.75 -1.57
C ARG A 145 5.28 15.70 -2.63
N MET A 146 5.71 15.21 -3.79
CA MET A 146 6.15 16.06 -4.91
C MET A 146 5.01 16.89 -5.50
N LEU A 147 3.76 16.41 -5.40
CA LEU A 147 2.57 17.10 -5.87
C LEU A 147 2.05 18.13 -4.85
N LEU A 148 2.51 18.10 -3.60
CA LEU A 148 2.18 19.11 -2.61
C LEU A 148 2.79 20.47 -3.01
N PRO A 149 2.03 21.57 -2.89
CA PRO A 149 2.56 22.89 -3.18
C PRO A 149 3.78 23.20 -2.29
N THR A 150 4.90 23.56 -2.91
CA THR A 150 6.17 23.92 -2.25
C THR A 150 6.05 25.15 -1.32
N GLN A 151 4.89 25.82 -1.27
CA GLN A 151 4.66 27.03 -0.48
C GLN A 151 4.41 26.82 1.02
N LEU A 152 4.66 25.63 1.57
CA LEU A 152 4.70 25.42 3.03
C LEU A 152 6.10 25.63 3.63
N ASP A 153 7.13 25.92 2.83
CA ASP A 153 8.51 26.13 3.30
C ASP A 153 8.95 27.61 3.38
N GLU A 154 8.09 28.57 3.02
CA GLU A 154 8.37 30.00 3.19
C GLU A 154 7.49 30.60 4.29
N GLY A 155 7.76 30.18 5.53
CA GLY A 155 7.03 30.62 6.72
C GLY A 155 7.88 30.80 7.99
N SER A 156 9.20 30.70 7.91
CA SER A 156 10.10 31.16 8.97
C SER A 156 11.10 32.15 8.42
N GLY A 157 10.59 33.35 8.12
CA GLY A 157 11.43 34.52 7.86
C GLY A 157 12.22 34.89 9.12
N LEU A 158 13.51 35.14 8.91
CA LEU A 158 14.28 36.25 9.47
C LEU A 158 13.76 36.83 10.82
N MET A 159 14.41 36.41 11.89
CA MET A 159 15.16 37.31 12.78
C MET A 159 16.49 36.69 13.14
#